data_AF-A0A4D5RD17-F1
#
_entry.id   AF-A0A4D5RD17-F1
#
_cell.length_a   1.000
_cell.length_b   1.000
_cell.length_c   1.000
_cell.angle_alpha   90.00
_cell.angle_beta   90.00
_cell.angle_gamma   90.00
#
_symmetry.space_group_name_H-M   'P 1'
#
loop_
_entity.id
_entity.type
_entity.pdbx_description
1 polymer ?
#
loop_
_entity_poly.entity_id
_entity_poly.type
_entity_poly.pdbx_seq_one_letter_code
_entity_poly.pdbx_strand_id
1 'polypeptide(L)'
;MARRGLLKAAYAMTFVLVIGSASRSSNKDPHTFEGRDVIVQLFQWRYKDIAEECEEFLGPHGYGGVQTSPVHEHVILFGDEVKRPWYEGYQPVSYKLQNRIGDEREFQDMVRRCNRTGGQDLCGHRDQPHDGSLGERKRNSGQQLRR
;
A
#
# COMPACT_ATOMS: atom_id res chain seq x y z
N MET A 1 -3.24 31.78 -51.66
CA MET A 1 -3.65 30.45 -51.13
C MET A 1 -2.54 29.71 -50.36
N ALA A 2 -1.25 29.91 -50.65
CA ALA A 2 -0.14 29.16 -50.02
C ALA A 2 0.02 29.32 -48.48
N ARG A 3 -0.23 30.52 -47.92
CA ARG A 3 -0.06 30.79 -46.47
C ARG A 3 -1.05 30.04 -45.58
N ARG A 4 -2.25 29.73 -46.08
CA ARG A 4 -3.27 28.96 -45.34
C ARG A 4 -2.94 27.46 -45.26
N GLY A 5 -2.16 26.93 -46.21
CA GLY A 5 -1.67 25.54 -46.18
C GLY A 5 -0.53 25.32 -45.20
N LEU A 6 0.41 26.28 -45.12
CA LEU A 6 1.53 26.28 -44.17
C LEU A 6 1.06 26.35 -42.71
N LEU A 7 0.04 27.17 -42.41
CA LEU A 7 -0.56 27.27 -41.07
C LEU A 7 -1.26 25.98 -40.62
N LYS A 8 -1.94 25.28 -41.54
CA LYS A 8 -2.58 23.98 -41.25
C LYS A 8 -1.55 22.87 -41.01
N ALA A 9 -0.49 22.83 -41.82
CA ALA A 9 0.59 21.86 -41.67
C ALA A 9 1.37 22.08 -40.35
N ALA A 10 1.62 23.34 -39.98
CA ALA A 10 2.26 23.68 -38.70
C ALA A 10 1.39 23.24 -37.51
N TYR A 11 0.07 23.48 -37.55
CA TYR A 11 -0.86 23.05 -36.51
C TYR A 11 -0.96 21.52 -36.40
N ALA A 12 -0.95 20.81 -37.54
CA ALA A 12 -0.97 19.35 -37.54
C ALA A 12 0.33 18.76 -36.97
N MET A 13 1.47 19.38 -37.29
CA MET A 13 2.78 18.91 -36.81
C MET A 13 2.98 19.18 -35.31
N THR A 14 2.52 20.32 -34.79
CA THR A 14 2.52 20.60 -33.35
C THR A 14 1.56 19.69 -32.60
N PHE A 15 0.38 19.40 -33.16
CA PHE A 15 -0.58 18.48 -32.53
C PHE A 15 -0.04 17.04 -32.42
N VAL A 16 0.69 16.56 -33.43
CA VAL A 16 1.34 15.23 -33.40
C VAL A 16 2.49 15.17 -32.39
N LEU A 17 3.31 16.22 -32.27
CA LEU A 17 4.40 16.31 -31.29
C LEU A 17 3.89 16.36 -29.83
N VAL A 18 2.77 17.03 -29.58
CA VAL A 18 2.15 17.12 -28.24
C VAL A 18 1.60 15.76 -27.78
N ILE A 19 1.06 14.93 -28.70
CA ILE A 19 0.50 13.62 -28.34
C ILE A 19 1.60 12.56 -28.13
N GLY A 20 2.72 12.63 -28.86
CA GLY A 20 3.82 11.66 -28.76
C GLY A 20 4.63 11.70 -27.45
N SER A 21 4.48 12.75 -26.64
CA SER A 21 5.28 12.97 -25.42
C SER A 21 4.69 12.33 -24.17
N ALA A 22 3.51 11.71 -24.24
CA ALA A 22 2.85 11.08 -23.09
C ALA A 22 3.37 9.66 -22.83
N SER A 23 4.65 9.53 -22.46
CA SER A 23 5.13 8.31 -21.81
C SER A 23 4.55 8.25 -20.41
N ARG A 24 3.45 7.51 -20.23
CA ARG A 24 2.90 7.21 -18.90
C ARG A 24 3.81 6.18 -18.23
N SER A 25 4.64 6.60 -17.28
CA SER A 25 5.22 5.67 -16.31
C SER A 25 4.08 5.05 -15.51
N SER A 26 3.73 3.81 -15.85
CA SER A 26 2.87 2.98 -15.01
C SER A 26 3.71 2.54 -13.81
N ASN A 27 3.48 3.14 -12.65
CA ASN A 27 4.15 2.73 -11.42
C ASN A 27 3.56 1.38 -10.99
N LYS A 28 4.31 0.31 -11.26
CA LYS A 28 4.01 -1.07 -10.86
C LYS A 28 4.99 -1.55 -9.79
N ASP A 29 5.50 -0.65 -8.97
CA ASP A 29 6.35 -1.04 -7.84
C ASP A 29 5.45 -1.52 -6.68
N PRO A 30 5.46 -2.82 -6.33
CA PRO A 30 4.70 -3.34 -5.21
C PRO A 30 5.35 -3.00 -3.86
N HIS A 31 6.51 -2.32 -3.86
CA HIS A 31 7.29 -1.93 -2.69
C HIS A 31 7.72 -3.11 -1.80
N THR A 32 7.91 -4.27 -2.41
CA THR A 32 8.42 -5.47 -1.75
C THR A 32 9.95 -5.47 -1.73
N PHE A 33 10.52 -6.31 -0.87
CA PHE A 33 11.98 -6.49 -0.82
C PHE A 33 12.47 -7.23 -2.07
N GLU A 34 13.73 -7.00 -2.45
CA GLU A 34 14.34 -7.66 -3.61
C GLU A 34 14.22 -9.19 -3.51
N GLY A 35 13.74 -9.82 -4.59
CA GLY A 35 13.53 -11.27 -4.64
C GLY A 35 12.26 -11.78 -3.93
N ARG A 36 11.35 -10.88 -3.53
CA ARG A 36 10.07 -11.23 -2.90
C ARG A 36 8.89 -10.61 -3.65
N ASP A 37 8.28 -11.37 -4.54
CA ASP A 37 7.21 -10.84 -5.43
C ASP A 37 5.80 -11.34 -5.08
N VAL A 38 5.69 -12.34 -4.20
CA VAL A 38 4.41 -13.01 -3.91
C VAL A 38 3.68 -12.33 -2.76
N ILE A 39 2.43 -11.94 -2.97
CA ILE A 39 1.54 -11.40 -1.95
C ILE A 39 0.48 -12.45 -1.61
N VAL A 40 0.25 -12.71 -0.33
CA VAL A 40 -0.76 -13.66 0.15
C VAL A 40 -1.97 -12.93 0.75
N GLN A 41 -3.18 -13.34 0.39
CA GLN A 41 -4.40 -12.88 1.05
C GLN A 41 -4.74 -13.80 2.23
N LEU A 42 -4.54 -13.32 3.45
CA LEU A 42 -4.94 -14.04 4.67
C LEU A 42 -6.37 -13.62 5.05
N PHE A 43 -7.34 -14.23 4.38
CA PHE A 43 -8.75 -13.88 4.51
C PHE A 43 -9.32 -14.28 5.89
N GLN A 44 -9.89 -13.32 6.62
CA GLN A 44 -10.51 -13.46 7.95
C GLN A 44 -9.55 -13.90 9.08
N TRP A 45 -8.24 -13.77 8.89
CA TRP A 45 -7.25 -14.03 9.95
C TRP A 45 -7.18 -12.87 10.93
N ARG A 46 -6.89 -13.15 12.21
CA ARG A 46 -6.65 -12.13 13.25
C ARG A 46 -5.26 -11.51 13.06
N TYR A 47 -5.10 -10.23 13.39
CA TYR A 47 -3.81 -9.55 13.22
C TYR A 47 -2.66 -10.22 13.99
N LYS A 48 -2.94 -10.75 15.19
CA LYS A 48 -1.96 -11.52 15.97
C LYS A 48 -1.46 -12.76 15.23
N ASP A 49 -2.38 -13.53 14.63
CA ASP A 49 -2.05 -14.76 13.91
C ASP A 49 -1.24 -14.43 12.64
N ILE A 50 -1.58 -13.32 11.96
CA ILE A 50 -0.81 -12.83 10.81
C ILE A 50 0.61 -12.43 11.22
N ALA A 51 0.77 -11.77 12.38
CA ALA A 51 2.07 -11.34 12.88
C ALA A 51 3.00 -12.52 13.19
N GLU A 52 2.44 -13.62 13.71
CA GLU A 52 3.17 -14.87 13.95
C GLU A 52 3.53 -15.55 12.62
N GLU A 53 2.58 -15.64 11.68
CA GLU A 53 2.81 -16.22 10.35
C GLU A 53 3.88 -15.47 9.54
N CYS A 54 3.96 -14.14 9.70
CA CYS A 54 5.01 -13.31 9.12
C CYS A 54 6.43 -13.67 9.61
N GLU A 55 6.55 -14.12 10.86
CA GLU A 55 7.83 -14.46 11.49
C GLU A 55 8.21 -15.92 11.25
N GLU A 56 7.23 -16.83 11.34
CA GLU A 56 7.45 -18.27 11.30
C GLU A 56 7.52 -18.83 9.88
N PHE A 57 6.72 -18.28 8.94
CA PHE A 57 6.56 -18.85 7.61
C PHE A 57 6.88 -17.86 6.49
N LEU A 58 6.17 -16.74 6.41
CA LEU A 58 6.21 -15.87 5.23
C LEU A 58 7.57 -15.19 5.05
N GLY A 59 8.19 -14.73 6.14
CA GLY A 59 9.52 -14.13 6.12
C GLY A 59 10.59 -15.10 5.61
N PRO A 60 10.76 -16.28 6.23
CA PRO A 60 11.73 -17.28 5.78
C PRO A 60 11.51 -17.80 4.36
N HIS A 61 10.26 -17.86 3.89
CA HIS A 61 9.91 -18.38 2.55
C HIS A 61 9.89 -17.31 1.45
N GLY A 62 10.23 -16.06 1.74
CA GLY A 62 10.41 -15.02 0.72
C GLY A 62 9.12 -14.42 0.16
N TYR A 63 8.04 -14.40 0.93
CA TYR A 63 6.81 -13.68 0.54
C TYR A 63 7.02 -12.17 0.63
N GLY A 64 6.52 -11.43 -0.38
CA GLY A 64 6.67 -9.99 -0.49
C GLY A 64 5.71 -9.20 0.39
N GLY A 65 4.51 -9.74 0.63
CA GLY A 65 3.55 -9.06 1.50
C GLY A 65 2.31 -9.86 1.84
N VAL A 66 1.49 -9.26 2.70
CA VAL A 66 0.21 -9.80 3.14
C VAL A 66 -0.89 -8.82 2.77
N GLN A 67 -1.98 -9.33 2.22
CA GLN A 67 -3.25 -8.64 2.09
C GLN A 67 -4.17 -9.10 3.22
N THR A 68 -4.60 -8.16 4.05
CA THR A 68 -5.53 -8.42 5.15
C THR A 68 -6.98 -8.29 4.71
N SER A 69 -7.92 -8.69 5.57
CA SER A 69 -9.33 -8.35 5.39
C SER A 69 -9.58 -6.89 5.79
N PRO A 70 -10.75 -6.29 5.48
CA PRO A 70 -11.00 -4.89 5.77
C PRO A 70 -10.75 -4.53 7.25
N VAL A 71 -9.91 -3.51 7.47
CA VAL A 71 -9.39 -3.15 8.80
C VAL A 71 -10.30 -2.22 9.61
N HIS A 72 -11.27 -1.60 8.93
CA HIS A 72 -12.19 -0.63 9.50
C HIS A 72 -13.32 -1.29 10.29
N GLU A 73 -13.92 -0.51 11.19
CA GLU A 73 -15.16 -0.86 11.88
C GLU A 73 -16.28 -1.05 10.85
N HIS A 74 -16.97 -2.18 10.96
CA HIS A 74 -18.01 -2.59 10.04
C HIS A 74 -19.28 -2.98 10.79
N VAL A 75 -20.40 -3.06 10.05
CA VAL A 75 -21.68 -3.47 10.61
C VAL A 75 -21.60 -4.88 11.20
N ILE A 76 -22.36 -5.11 12.27
CA ILE A 76 -22.50 -6.43 12.88
C ILE A 76 -23.83 -7.02 12.40
N LEU A 77 -23.77 -8.08 11.59
CA LEU A 77 -24.98 -8.72 11.06
C LEU A 77 -25.31 -9.99 11.85
N PHE A 78 -26.52 -10.01 12.41
CA PHE A 78 -27.13 -11.19 13.00
C PHE A 78 -28.43 -11.48 12.26
N GLY A 79 -28.42 -12.47 11.37
CA GLY A 79 -29.62 -13.02 10.75
C GLY A 79 -30.10 -14.28 11.47
N ASP A 80 -31.34 -14.70 11.15
CA ASP A 80 -31.95 -15.90 11.73
C ASP A 80 -31.23 -17.19 11.30
N GLU A 81 -30.73 -17.24 10.06
CA GLU A 81 -30.03 -18.41 9.50
C GLU A 81 -28.50 -18.32 9.56
N VAL A 82 -27.94 -17.11 9.39
CA VAL A 82 -26.49 -16.88 9.35
C VAL A 82 -26.11 -15.80 10.35
N LYS A 83 -25.22 -16.16 11.28
CA LYS A 83 -24.64 -15.24 12.26
C LYS A 83 -23.25 -14.83 11.79
N ARG A 84 -22.99 -13.52 11.74
CA ARG A 84 -21.67 -12.93 11.44
C ARG A 84 -21.04 -13.40 10.10
N PRO A 85 -21.76 -13.25 8.96
CA PRO A 85 -21.26 -13.63 7.65
C PRO A 85 -19.98 -12.88 7.28
N TRP A 86 -19.13 -13.47 6.43
CA TRP A 86 -17.85 -12.87 6.04
C TRP A 86 -18.00 -11.50 5.34
N TYR A 87 -19.09 -11.32 4.59
CA TYR A 87 -19.34 -10.10 3.82
C TYR A 87 -19.77 -8.90 4.71
N GLU A 88 -19.99 -9.11 6.01
CA GLU A 88 -20.23 -8.01 6.95
C GLU A 88 -19.06 -7.01 6.98
N GLY A 89 -17.83 -7.51 6.77
CA GLY A 89 -16.62 -6.69 6.77
C GLY A 89 -16.49 -5.69 5.63
N TYR A 90 -17.33 -5.79 4.60
CA TYR A 90 -17.32 -4.88 3.45
C TYR A 90 -18.33 -3.73 3.58
N GLN A 91 -18.99 -3.61 4.73
CA GLN A 91 -19.95 -2.55 5.02
C GLN A 91 -19.39 -1.66 6.15
N PRO A 92 -18.50 -0.69 5.82
CA PRO A 92 -17.89 0.20 6.80
C PRO A 92 -18.94 1.04 7.53
N VAL A 93 -18.79 1.16 8.84
CA VAL A 93 -19.57 2.08 9.69
C VAL A 93 -18.75 3.30 10.07
N SER A 94 -17.45 3.11 10.32
CA SER A 94 -16.52 4.19 10.61
C SER A 94 -15.09 3.83 10.21
N TYR A 95 -14.18 4.80 10.28
CA TYR A 95 -12.74 4.58 10.03
C TYR A 95 -11.96 4.14 11.28
N LYS A 96 -12.65 3.81 12.37
CA LYS A 96 -11.98 3.25 13.56
C LYS A 96 -11.39 1.88 13.21
N LEU A 97 -10.15 1.64 13.60
CA LEU A 97 -9.49 0.34 13.45
C LEU A 97 -9.87 -0.56 14.61
N GLN A 98 -11.13 -0.96 14.64
CA GLN A 98 -11.66 -1.86 15.65
C GLN A 98 -12.74 -2.72 15.02
N ASN A 99 -12.45 -4.00 14.87
CA ASN A 99 -13.35 -4.95 14.23
C ASN A 99 -13.22 -6.34 14.88
N ARG A 100 -13.83 -7.36 14.28
CA ARG A 100 -13.75 -8.75 14.76
C ARG A 100 -12.34 -9.35 14.69
N ILE A 101 -11.51 -8.82 13.82
CA ILE A 101 -10.17 -9.31 13.49
C ILE A 101 -9.12 -8.78 14.49
N GLY A 102 -9.34 -7.58 15.02
CA GLY A 102 -8.55 -7.01 16.11
C GLY A 102 -8.76 -5.51 16.26
N ASP A 103 -7.96 -4.91 17.15
CA ASP A 103 -7.91 -3.47 17.38
C ASP A 103 -6.70 -2.79 16.71
N GLU A 104 -6.63 -1.46 16.83
CA GLU A 104 -5.56 -0.65 16.27
C GLU A 104 -4.18 -1.05 16.80
N ARG A 105 -4.07 -1.45 18.06
CA ARG A 105 -2.79 -1.82 18.68
C ARG A 105 -2.29 -3.14 18.12
N GLU A 106 -3.18 -4.11 17.97
CA GLU A 106 -2.88 -5.40 17.35
C GLU A 106 -2.51 -5.23 15.88
N PHE A 107 -3.22 -4.36 15.15
CA PHE A 107 -2.89 -4.03 13.77
C PHE A 107 -1.50 -3.38 13.65
N GLN A 108 -1.20 -2.38 14.48
CA GLN A 108 0.11 -1.75 14.51
C GLN A 108 1.23 -2.75 14.85
N ASP A 109 0.96 -3.67 15.78
CA ASP A 109 1.93 -4.71 16.15
C ASP A 109 2.24 -5.66 14.99
N MET A 110 1.20 -6.13 14.30
CA MET A 110 1.31 -6.94 13.10
C MET A 110 2.16 -6.24 12.03
N VAL A 111 1.84 -4.98 11.70
CA VAL A 111 2.61 -4.20 10.71
C VAL A 111 4.08 -4.09 11.11
N ARG A 112 4.38 -3.80 12.38
CA ARG A 112 5.76 -3.69 12.87
C ARG A 112 6.51 -5.02 12.73
N ARG A 113 5.89 -6.14 13.12
CA ARG A 113 6.51 -7.47 13.10
C ARG A 113 6.74 -7.97 11.68
N CYS A 114 5.74 -7.84 10.80
CA CYS A 114 5.86 -8.21 9.38
C CYS A 114 6.93 -7.37 8.65
N ASN A 115 6.95 -6.05 8.85
CA ASN A 115 7.95 -5.19 8.21
C ASN A 115 9.40 -5.54 8.65
N ARG A 116 9.58 -6.01 9.89
CA ARG A 116 10.89 -6.44 10.40
C ARG A 116 11.42 -7.70 9.71
N THR A 117 10.54 -8.62 9.30
CA THR A 117 10.93 -9.87 8.64
C THR A 117 11.01 -9.74 7.12
N GLY A 118 10.87 -8.52 6.60
CA GLY A 118 10.93 -8.21 5.17
C GLY A 118 9.60 -8.45 4.45
N GLY A 119 8.48 -8.56 5.16
CA GLY A 119 7.15 -8.61 4.57
C GLY A 119 6.49 -7.24 4.68
N GLN A 120 6.04 -6.66 3.56
CA GLN A 120 5.27 -5.42 3.63
C GLN A 120 3.78 -5.77 3.83
N ASP A 121 3.15 -5.17 4.85
CA ASP A 121 1.69 -5.25 4.97
C ASP A 121 1.04 -4.29 3.95
N LEU A 122 0.34 -4.86 2.99
CA LEU A 122 -0.42 -4.15 1.97
C LEU A 122 -1.87 -4.09 2.43
N CYS A 123 -2.15 -3.16 3.33
CA CYS A 123 -3.52 -2.71 3.52
C CYS A 123 -4.04 -2.13 2.20
N GLY A 124 -5.13 -2.72 1.70
CA GLY A 124 -5.86 -2.18 0.56
C GLY A 124 -6.16 -0.71 0.81
N HIS A 125 -5.53 0.16 0.03
CA HIS A 125 -5.51 1.62 0.14
C HIS A 125 -4.67 2.16 1.32
N ARG A 126 -3.42 2.55 1.04
CA ARG A 126 -2.67 3.50 1.88
C ARG A 126 -2.72 4.89 1.26
N ASP A 127 -3.28 5.82 2.02
CA ASP A 127 -2.75 7.18 2.08
C ASP A 127 -1.26 7.08 2.51
N GLN A 128 -0.35 7.33 1.56
CA GLN A 128 1.09 7.46 1.81
C GLN A 128 1.38 8.82 2.47
N PRO A 129 2.35 8.89 3.40
CA PRO A 129 3.74 9.00 2.98
C PRO A 129 4.69 8.14 3.81
N HIS A 130 5.79 7.70 3.21
CA HIS A 130 7.16 8.04 3.63
C HIS A 130 8.18 7.37 2.70
N ASP A 131 8.85 8.23 1.95
CA ASP A 131 10.11 7.99 1.25
C ASP A 131 11.18 7.52 2.26
N GLY A 132 11.57 6.25 2.11
CA GLY A 132 12.68 5.61 2.83
C GLY A 132 13.94 5.52 1.98
N SER A 133 14.26 6.55 1.19
CA SER A 133 15.58 6.68 0.58
C SER A 133 16.63 6.90 1.68
N LEU A 134 17.28 5.80 2.07
CA LEU A 134 18.59 5.79 2.73
C LEU A 134 19.63 6.39 1.75
N GLY A 135 19.62 7.71 1.62
CA GLY A 135 20.70 8.51 1.08
C GLY A 135 21.49 9.11 2.25
N GLU A 136 22.76 8.74 2.35
CA GLU A 136 23.72 9.19 3.36
C GLU A 136 23.59 10.68 3.73
N ARG A 137 23.20 10.95 4.98
CA ARG A 137 23.46 12.25 5.60
C ARG A 137 24.44 12.06 6.75
N LYS A 138 25.74 12.15 6.43
CA LYS A 138 26.80 12.38 7.43
C LYS A 138 26.40 13.61 8.26
N ARG A 139 25.90 13.37 9.47
CA ARG A 139 25.70 14.40 10.49
C ARG A 139 27.08 14.87 10.92
N ASN A 140 27.52 15.99 10.34
CA ASN A 140 28.75 16.67 10.71
C ASN A 140 28.53 17.28 12.11
N SER A 141 29.01 16.58 13.13
CA SER A 141 29.01 17.06 14.52
C SER A 141 30.07 18.15 14.65
N GLY A 142 29.68 19.40 14.42
CA GLY A 142 30.59 20.52 14.56
C GLY A 142 30.05 21.85 14.08
N GLN A 143 28.95 22.34 14.69
CA GLN A 143 28.68 23.77 14.90
C GLN A 143 27.26 23.94 15.45
N GLN A 144 27.19 24.61 16.61
CA GLN A 144 26.22 25.66 17.00
C GLN A 144 25.84 25.56 18.48
N LEU A 145 26.85 25.62 19.36
CA LEU A 145 26.70 26.06 20.74
C LEU A 145 27.05 27.55 20.75
N ARG A 146 26.06 28.45 20.74
CA ARG A 146 26.12 29.80 21.35
C ARG A 146 24.73 30.44 21.47
N ARG A 147 24.46 30.84 22.72
CA ARG A 147 23.40 31.69 23.28
C ARG A 147 22.06 31.03 23.56
#